data_AF-A0A0R1ZKB5-F1
#
_entry.id   AF-A0A0R1ZKB5-F1
#
_cell.length_a   1.000
_cell.length_b   1.000
_cell.length_c   1.000
_cell.angle_alpha   90.00
_cell.angle_beta   90.00
_cell.angle_gamma   90.00
#
_symmetry.space_group_name_H-M   'P 1'
#
loop_
_entity.id
_entity.type
_entity.pdbx_description
1 polymer ?
#
loop_
_entity_poly.entity_id
_entity_poly.type
_entity_poly.pdbx_seq_one_letter_code
_entity_poly.pdbx_strand_id
1 'polypeptide(L)'
;MAYEIGPVLRNLREAQDITQAKLYQGLLSPRQVIRLEQGASDIKAGILLTVLQRLHITMNDLQALLPPLAAENRQDTPPSVLNRALAKVTQWADWPLTDAEERAIDHFILTGSTMTLSQINTLLPLMPVGRHEHLWQKMQQFTRDPDYLKVAFAWCHISIHDYLFKGDIASAKTVMRRWNALPLTARNEVWTRTYFKQLVAALPDQETVYAATDQMLSGWRLLDGAYADALVDNRRHALTGCHAHKYWTEAELGATARLLTHLPQTALQEMNISAYLQRMPGLTAELQRRGMEIMAFKDYY
;
A
#
# COMPACT_ATOMS: atom_id res chain seq x y z
N MET A 1 -21.22 -0.85 21.95
CA MET A 1 -21.37 -1.15 20.50
C MET A 1 -21.89 -2.54 20.14
N ALA A 2 -22.03 -3.52 21.05
CA ALA A 2 -22.39 -4.90 20.68
C ALA A 2 -23.90 -5.11 20.32
N TYR A 3 -24.71 -4.07 20.49
CA TYR A 3 -26.17 -4.06 20.31
C TYR A 3 -26.65 -3.82 18.86
N GLU A 4 -25.76 -3.51 17.91
CA GLU A 4 -26.17 -3.18 16.53
C GLU A 4 -26.09 -4.36 15.54
N ILE A 5 -25.39 -5.43 15.91
CA ILE A 5 -25.26 -6.62 15.05
C ILE A 5 -26.62 -7.31 14.87
N GLY A 6 -27.39 -7.43 15.94
CA GLY A 6 -28.67 -8.13 15.94
C GLY A 6 -29.70 -7.56 14.96
N PRO A 7 -29.97 -6.24 14.95
CA PRO A 7 -30.83 -5.61 13.96
C PRO A 7 -30.34 -5.80 12.51
N VAL A 8 -29.03 -5.78 12.26
CA VAL A 8 -28.47 -6.06 10.93
C VAL A 8 -28.73 -7.51 10.51
N LEU A 9 -28.52 -8.47 11.42
CA LEU A 9 -28.83 -9.89 11.16
C LEU A 9 -30.32 -10.11 10.88
N ARG A 10 -31.20 -9.38 11.56
CA ARG A 10 -32.65 -9.39 11.30
C ARG A 10 -32.96 -8.93 9.88
N ASN A 11 -32.41 -7.78 9.47
CA ASN A 11 -32.65 -7.22 8.14
C ASN A 11 -32.15 -8.17 7.04
N LEU A 12 -30.97 -8.76 7.22
CA LEU A 12 -30.43 -9.76 6.30
C LEU A 12 -31.28 -11.03 6.23
N ARG A 13 -31.74 -11.51 7.39
CA ARG A 13 -32.62 -12.66 7.49
C ARG A 13 -33.94 -12.40 6.75
N GLU A 14 -34.55 -11.25 6.96
CA GLU A 14 -35.82 -10.85 6.33
C GLU A 14 -35.64 -10.66 4.82
N ALA A 15 -34.53 -10.05 4.38
CA ALA A 15 -34.22 -9.90 2.95
C ALA A 15 -34.00 -11.24 2.22
N GLN A 16 -33.68 -12.32 2.94
CA GLN A 16 -33.51 -13.67 2.39
C GLN A 16 -34.72 -14.58 2.65
N ASP A 17 -35.83 -14.06 3.18
CA ASP A 17 -37.03 -14.83 3.55
C ASP A 17 -36.75 -16.02 4.49
N ILE A 18 -35.75 -15.88 5.36
CA ILE A 18 -35.37 -16.92 6.32
C ILE A 18 -36.15 -16.70 7.63
N THR A 19 -36.70 -17.77 8.21
CA THR A 19 -37.34 -17.69 9.52
C THR A 19 -36.32 -17.68 10.65
N GLN A 20 -36.65 -17.07 11.79
CA GLN A 20 -35.81 -17.13 13.00
C GLN A 20 -35.50 -18.57 13.41
N ALA A 21 -36.50 -19.46 13.33
CA ALA A 21 -36.33 -20.88 13.65
C ALA A 21 -35.28 -21.54 12.76
N LYS A 22 -35.28 -21.23 11.45
CA LYS A 22 -34.31 -21.77 10.49
C LYS A 22 -32.90 -21.19 10.70
N LEU A 23 -32.80 -19.88 10.91
CA LEU A 23 -31.50 -19.22 11.05
C LEU A 23 -30.78 -19.61 12.35
N TYR A 24 -31.48 -19.68 13.48
CA TYR A 24 -30.89 -19.88 14.80
C TYR A 24 -31.10 -21.29 15.37
N GLN A 25 -31.58 -22.24 14.56
CA GLN A 25 -31.82 -23.62 14.99
C GLN A 25 -30.60 -24.23 15.68
N GLY A 26 -30.77 -24.69 16.91
CA GLY A 26 -29.71 -25.31 17.72
C GLY A 26 -28.64 -24.35 18.24
N LEU A 27 -28.79 -23.05 18.02
CA LEU A 27 -27.83 -22.02 18.42
C LEU A 27 -28.33 -21.17 19.59
N LEU A 28 -29.58 -20.69 19.50
CA LEU A 28 -30.19 -19.81 20.49
C LEU A 28 -31.64 -20.22 20.76
N SER A 29 -32.11 -20.00 21.98
CA SER A 29 -33.54 -20.14 22.29
C SER A 29 -34.36 -19.02 21.64
N PRO A 30 -35.67 -19.22 21.37
CA PRO A 30 -36.51 -18.20 20.72
C PRO A 30 -36.48 -16.84 21.43
N ARG A 31 -36.46 -16.83 22.77
CA ARG A 31 -36.37 -15.59 23.55
C ARG A 31 -35.03 -14.87 23.37
N GLN A 32 -33.92 -15.61 23.27
CA GLN A 32 -32.61 -15.03 23.01
C GLN A 32 -32.50 -14.47 21.60
N VAL A 33 -33.12 -15.15 20.62
CA VAL A 33 -33.16 -14.65 19.23
C VAL A 33 -33.89 -13.32 19.14
N ILE A 34 -35.07 -13.21 19.76
CA ILE A 34 -35.84 -11.96 19.77
C ILE A 34 -35.02 -10.83 20.41
N ARG A 35 -34.41 -11.09 21.57
CA ARG A 35 -33.56 -10.10 22.24
C ARG A 35 -32.35 -9.71 21.41
N LEU A 36 -31.72 -10.66 20.74
CA LEU A 36 -30.60 -10.39 19.83
C LEU A 36 -31.06 -9.49 18.70
N GLU A 37 -32.06 -9.90 17.92
CA GLU A 37 -32.53 -9.15 16.73
C GLU A 37 -33.10 -7.76 17.06
N GLN A 38 -33.48 -7.51 18.31
CA GLN A 38 -33.90 -6.20 18.82
C GLN A 38 -32.73 -5.35 19.34
N GLY A 39 -31.50 -5.86 19.32
CA GLY A 39 -30.33 -5.18 19.88
C GLY A 39 -30.29 -5.16 21.41
N ALA A 40 -31.01 -6.07 22.08
CA ALA A 40 -31.06 -6.17 23.54
C ALA A 40 -30.11 -7.21 24.14
N SER A 41 -29.32 -7.91 23.32
CA SER A 41 -28.30 -8.86 23.75
C SER A 41 -27.24 -9.11 22.69
N ASP A 42 -26.01 -9.37 23.14
CA ASP A 42 -24.89 -9.67 22.27
C ASP A 42 -24.88 -11.15 21.84
N ILE A 43 -24.27 -11.40 20.69
CA ILE A 43 -24.03 -12.74 20.16
C ILE A 43 -22.59 -13.17 20.42
N LYS A 44 -22.39 -14.42 20.85
CA LYS A 44 -21.04 -14.99 20.99
C LYS A 44 -20.40 -15.20 19.62
N ALA A 45 -19.10 -14.93 19.50
CA ALA A 45 -18.37 -15.01 18.23
C ALA A 45 -18.54 -16.36 17.49
N GLY A 46 -18.46 -17.49 18.21
CA GLY A 46 -18.67 -18.81 17.62
C GLY A 46 -20.08 -19.01 17.04
N ILE A 47 -21.11 -18.44 17.69
CA ILE A 47 -22.49 -18.50 17.20
C ILE A 47 -22.66 -17.59 15.99
N LEU A 48 -22.08 -16.38 16.04
CA LEU A 48 -22.12 -15.42 14.94
C LEU A 48 -21.55 -16.02 13.65
N LEU A 49 -20.41 -16.70 13.71
CA LEU A 49 -19.81 -17.34 12.54
C LEU A 49 -20.76 -18.35 11.89
N THR A 50 -21.45 -19.18 12.68
CA THR A 50 -22.44 -20.12 12.15
C THR A 50 -23.66 -19.42 11.56
N VAL A 51 -24.11 -18.32 12.17
CA VAL A 51 -25.23 -17.51 11.65
C VAL A 51 -24.85 -16.86 10.31
N LEU A 52 -23.65 -16.28 10.18
CA LEU A 52 -23.15 -15.70 8.93
C LEU A 52 -23.05 -16.73 7.82
N GLN A 53 -22.58 -17.94 8.16
CA GLN A 53 -22.49 -19.05 7.22
C GLN A 53 -23.88 -19.48 6.70
N ARG A 54 -24.91 -19.46 7.55
CA ARG A 54 -26.31 -19.74 7.17
C ARG A 54 -26.96 -18.61 6.37
N LEU A 55 -26.49 -17.38 6.54
CA LEU A 55 -26.88 -16.21 5.73
C LEU A 55 -26.06 -16.09 4.44
N HIS A 56 -25.10 -16.99 4.21
CA HIS A 56 -24.19 -16.96 3.05
C HIS A 56 -23.42 -15.63 2.89
N ILE A 57 -23.07 -14.99 4.01
CA ILE A 57 -22.28 -13.76 4.01
C ILE A 57 -20.96 -13.96 4.75
N THR A 58 -19.94 -13.21 4.37
CA THR A 58 -18.64 -13.20 5.04
C THR A 58 -18.65 -12.23 6.23
N MET A 59 -17.62 -12.31 7.08
CA MET A 59 -17.41 -11.31 8.14
C MET A 59 -17.17 -9.91 7.56
N ASN A 60 -16.54 -9.81 6.39
CA ASN A 60 -16.29 -8.53 5.72
C ASN A 60 -17.59 -7.89 5.24
N ASP A 61 -18.52 -8.69 4.69
CA ASP A 61 -19.83 -8.21 4.28
C ASP A 61 -20.63 -7.68 5.48
N LEU A 62 -20.59 -8.39 6.61
CA LEU A 62 -21.22 -7.92 7.85
C LEU A 62 -20.61 -6.58 8.30
N GLN A 63 -19.28 -6.45 8.28
CA GLN A 63 -18.61 -5.21 8.67
C GLN A 63 -18.99 -4.02 7.78
N ALA A 64 -19.20 -4.25 6.48
CA ALA A 64 -19.62 -3.20 5.55
C ALA A 64 -21.07 -2.72 5.80
N LEU A 65 -21.91 -3.58 6.39
CA LEU A 65 -23.32 -3.27 6.72
C LEU A 65 -23.50 -2.65 8.11
N LEU A 66 -22.51 -2.80 8.99
CA LEU A 66 -22.49 -2.14 10.28
C LEU A 66 -22.12 -0.67 10.07
N PRO A 67 -22.75 0.26 10.82
CA PRO A 67 -22.32 1.65 10.77
C PRO A 67 -20.85 1.77 11.19
N PRO A 68 -20.10 2.72 10.61
CA PRO A 68 -18.72 2.94 11.00
C PRO A 68 -18.66 3.18 12.50
N LEU A 69 -17.80 2.44 13.19
CA LEU A 69 -17.61 2.57 14.63
C LEU A 69 -17.40 4.06 14.93
N ALA A 70 -18.35 4.69 15.63
CA ALA A 70 -18.09 5.98 16.24
C ALA A 70 -16.82 5.78 17.06
N ALA A 71 -15.83 6.66 16.89
CA ALA A 71 -14.59 6.61 17.64
C ALA A 71 -14.93 6.80 19.13
N GLU A 72 -15.34 5.73 19.81
CA GLU A 72 -15.56 5.71 21.24
C GLU A 72 -14.22 6.10 21.86
N ASN A 73 -14.22 7.21 22.60
CA ASN A 73 -13.12 7.81 23.34
C ASN A 73 -12.11 6.75 23.83
N ARG A 74 -11.14 6.41 22.98
CA ARG A 74 -9.94 5.70 23.43
C ARG A 74 -9.26 6.72 24.32
N GLN A 75 -9.22 6.44 25.63
CA GLN A 75 -8.39 7.17 26.57
C GLN A 75 -7.04 7.45 25.91
N ASP A 76 -6.64 8.72 25.90
CA ASP A 76 -5.41 9.29 25.34
C ASP A 76 -4.17 8.63 25.96
N THR A 77 -3.98 7.36 25.64
CA THR A 77 -2.70 6.69 25.82
C THR A 77 -1.87 7.21 24.66
N PRO A 78 -0.71 7.87 24.91
CA PRO A 78 0.16 8.29 23.84
C PRO A 78 0.37 7.10 22.91
N PRO A 79 0.14 7.23 21.58
CA PRO A 79 0.36 6.12 20.68
C PRO A 79 1.77 5.58 20.91
N SER A 80 1.90 4.26 21.01
CA SER A 80 3.20 3.61 21.09
C SER A 80 4.11 4.13 19.98
N VAL A 81 5.43 4.09 20.18
CA VAL A 81 6.40 4.55 19.16
C VAL A 81 6.10 3.93 17.80
N LEU A 82 5.69 2.65 17.79
CA LEU A 82 5.23 1.95 16.59
C LEU A 82 3.96 2.58 15.99
N ASN A 83 2.92 2.84 16.79
CA ASN A 83 1.68 3.46 16.29
C ASN A 83 1.91 4.87 15.72
N ARG A 84 2.87 5.63 16.25
CA ARG A 84 3.28 6.93 15.66
C ARG A 84 3.94 6.74 14.29
N ALA A 85 4.84 5.77 14.17
CA ALA A 85 5.46 5.43 12.89
C ALA A 85 4.41 4.98 11.85
N LEU A 86 3.46 4.12 12.26
CA LEU A 86 2.39 3.65 11.40
C LEU A 86 1.45 4.79 10.94
N ALA A 87 1.20 5.79 11.79
CA ALA A 87 0.38 6.95 11.43
C ALA A 87 1.02 7.81 10.32
N LYS A 88 2.36 7.87 10.24
CA LYS A 88 3.08 8.65 9.22
C LYS A 88 2.84 8.12 7.80
N VAL A 89 2.65 6.80 7.63
CA VAL A 89 2.32 6.17 6.33
C VAL A 89 1.07 6.80 5.71
N THR A 90 0.10 7.16 6.55
CA THR A 90 -1.17 7.72 6.09
C THR A 90 -1.09 9.22 5.78
N GLN A 91 -0.02 9.90 6.20
CA GLN A 91 0.16 11.34 6.03
C GLN A 91 1.00 11.68 4.80
N TRP A 92 2.14 11.01 4.62
CA TRP A 92 3.01 11.14 3.44
C TRP A 92 4.03 10.00 3.40
N ALA A 93 4.17 9.36 2.23
CA ALA A 93 5.09 8.24 2.02
C ALA A 93 6.56 8.53 2.37
N ASP A 94 7.04 9.76 2.21
CA ASP A 94 8.44 10.13 2.46
C ASP A 94 8.64 10.85 3.81
N TRP A 95 7.64 10.85 4.70
CA TRP A 95 7.79 11.50 5.99
C TRP A 95 8.92 10.84 6.79
N PRO A 96 9.92 11.60 7.28
CA PRO A 96 11.08 11.01 7.94
C PRO A 96 10.67 10.26 9.22
N LEU A 97 11.18 9.04 9.35
CA LEU A 97 11.15 8.28 10.59
C LEU A 97 12.28 8.76 11.51
N THR A 98 12.01 8.75 12.82
CA THR A 98 13.04 8.94 13.84
C THR A 98 13.74 7.61 14.12
N ASP A 99 14.99 7.63 14.62
CA ASP A 99 15.70 6.40 14.97
C ASP A 99 14.93 5.52 15.97
N ALA A 100 14.12 6.13 16.83
CA ALA A 100 13.28 5.40 17.77
C ALA A 100 12.14 4.65 17.07
N GLU A 101 11.55 5.25 16.03
CA GLU A 101 10.52 4.64 15.19
C GLU A 101 11.11 3.51 14.34
N GLU A 102 12.26 3.73 13.70
CA GLU A 102 12.97 2.69 12.94
C GLU A 102 13.30 1.49 13.82
N ARG A 103 13.88 1.72 15.02
CA ARG A 103 14.16 0.63 15.97
C ARG A 103 12.91 -0.09 16.45
N ALA A 104 11.80 0.62 16.62
CA ALA A 104 10.52 0.01 17.02
C ALA A 104 9.96 -0.89 15.91
N ILE A 105 10.05 -0.46 14.65
CA ILE A 105 9.69 -1.26 13.47
C ILE A 105 10.59 -2.50 13.39
N ASP A 106 11.91 -2.32 13.45
CA ASP A 106 12.89 -3.41 13.37
C ASP A 106 12.67 -4.45 14.47
N HIS A 107 12.48 -3.99 15.72
CA HIS A 107 12.17 -4.87 16.84
C HIS A 107 10.89 -5.67 16.57
N PHE A 108 9.80 -5.01 16.18
CA PHE A 108 8.53 -5.69 15.91
C PHE A 108 8.65 -6.77 14.82
N ILE A 109 9.39 -6.48 13.75
CA ILE A 109 9.62 -7.43 12.65
C ILE A 109 10.45 -8.63 13.11
N LEU A 110 11.51 -8.39 13.88
CA LEU A 110 12.47 -9.42 14.28
C LEU A 110 11.97 -10.29 15.44
N THR A 111 11.29 -9.69 16.42
CA THR A 111 10.85 -10.39 17.65
C THR A 111 9.40 -10.87 17.59
N GLY A 112 8.58 -10.32 16.69
CA GLY A 112 7.20 -10.75 16.50
C GLY A 112 7.14 -12.20 16.02
N SER A 113 6.80 -13.12 16.94
CA SER A 113 6.69 -14.56 16.67
C SER A 113 5.59 -14.92 15.67
N THR A 114 4.57 -14.07 15.56
CA THR A 114 3.46 -14.20 14.60
C THR A 114 3.03 -12.81 14.13
N MET A 115 3.02 -12.60 12.81
CA MET A 115 2.53 -11.37 12.17
C MET A 115 1.39 -11.72 11.23
N THR A 116 0.31 -10.94 11.23
CA THR A 116 -0.78 -11.11 10.28
C THR A 116 -0.42 -10.49 8.92
N LEU A 117 -1.09 -10.92 7.84
CA LEU A 117 -0.93 -10.29 6.52
C LEU A 117 -1.23 -8.79 6.54
N SER A 118 -2.23 -8.35 7.33
CA SER A 118 -2.56 -6.93 7.49
C SER A 118 -1.41 -6.14 8.15
N GLN A 119 -0.79 -6.70 9.19
CA GLN A 119 0.37 -6.09 9.84
C GLN A 119 1.55 -6.01 8.88
N ILE A 120 1.80 -7.07 8.10
CA ILE A 120 2.85 -7.08 7.09
C ILE A 120 2.58 -5.98 6.06
N ASN A 121 1.39 -5.94 5.47
CA ASN A 121 0.99 -4.94 4.47
C ASN A 121 1.14 -3.49 4.98
N THR A 122 0.83 -3.26 6.25
CA THR A 122 0.95 -1.93 6.88
C THR A 122 2.41 -1.52 7.08
N LEU A 123 3.30 -2.48 7.34
CA LEU A 123 4.72 -2.23 7.56
C LEU A 123 5.54 -2.12 6.27
N LEU A 124 5.08 -2.73 5.16
CA LEU A 124 5.83 -2.75 3.89
C LEU A 124 6.38 -1.37 3.48
N PRO A 125 5.61 -0.26 3.51
CA PRO A 125 6.12 1.05 3.10
C PRO A 125 7.17 1.64 4.06
N LEU A 126 7.19 1.18 5.31
CA LEU A 126 8.08 1.68 6.36
C LEU A 126 9.34 0.83 6.52
N MET A 127 9.54 -0.15 5.64
CA MET A 127 10.54 -1.17 5.86
C MET A 127 11.95 -0.59 5.79
N PRO A 128 12.76 -0.76 6.85
CA PRO A 128 14.17 -0.50 6.74
C PRO A 128 14.80 -1.46 5.73
N VAL A 129 15.82 -0.94 5.06
CA VAL A 129 16.58 -1.58 4.00
C VAL A 129 17.01 -3.00 4.37
N GLY A 130 16.87 -3.94 3.43
CA GLY A 130 17.42 -5.31 3.58
C GLY A 130 16.58 -6.25 4.46
N ARG A 131 15.45 -5.78 4.99
CA ARG A 131 14.51 -6.61 5.78
C ARG A 131 13.39 -7.24 4.95
N HIS A 132 13.27 -6.86 3.69
CA HIS A 132 12.24 -7.34 2.76
C HIS A 132 12.19 -8.88 2.69
N GLU A 133 13.35 -9.55 2.64
CA GLU A 133 13.40 -11.02 2.55
C GLU A 133 12.82 -11.72 3.79
N HIS A 134 13.03 -11.15 4.97
CA HIS A 134 12.49 -11.71 6.21
C HIS A 134 10.96 -11.67 6.22
N LEU A 135 10.35 -10.57 5.76
CA LEU A 135 8.91 -10.48 5.60
C LEU A 135 8.38 -11.44 4.54
N TRP A 136 9.08 -11.60 3.41
CA TRP A 136 8.70 -12.57 2.39
C TRP A 136 8.59 -13.99 2.95
N GLN A 137 9.58 -14.40 3.75
CA GLN A 137 9.57 -15.70 4.43
C GLN A 137 8.39 -15.84 5.39
N LYS A 138 8.13 -14.81 6.22
CA LYS A 138 6.96 -14.80 7.12
C LYS A 138 5.63 -14.85 6.38
N MET A 139 5.54 -14.28 5.19
CA MET A 139 4.31 -14.31 4.39
C MET A 139 3.98 -15.70 3.82
N GLN A 140 4.96 -16.59 3.66
CA GLN A 140 4.73 -17.89 3.00
C GLN A 140 3.75 -18.79 3.77
N GLN A 141 3.58 -18.58 5.08
CA GLN A 141 2.59 -19.30 5.87
C GLN A 141 1.13 -18.94 5.49
N PHE A 142 0.91 -17.84 4.77
CA PHE A 142 -0.41 -17.34 4.39
C PHE A 142 -0.77 -17.63 2.93
N THR A 143 -0.07 -18.53 2.23
CA THR A 143 -0.32 -18.81 0.79
C THR A 143 -1.75 -19.24 0.45
N ARG A 144 -2.56 -19.66 1.43
CA ARG A 144 -3.97 -20.03 1.28
C ARG A 144 -4.96 -18.92 1.67
N ASP A 145 -4.46 -17.80 2.20
CA ASP A 145 -5.26 -16.66 2.58
C ASP A 145 -5.71 -15.89 1.32
N PRO A 146 -6.99 -15.51 1.17
CA PRO A 146 -7.48 -14.75 0.02
C PRO A 146 -6.72 -13.44 -0.22
N ASP A 147 -6.22 -12.79 0.84
CA ASP A 147 -5.50 -11.52 0.75
C ASP A 147 -4.01 -11.70 0.46
N TYR A 148 -3.50 -12.94 0.44
CA TYR A 148 -2.07 -13.23 0.22
C TYR A 148 -1.54 -12.60 -1.05
N LEU A 149 -2.23 -12.78 -2.18
CA LEU A 149 -1.77 -12.29 -3.48
C LEU A 149 -1.66 -10.77 -3.49
N LYS A 150 -2.63 -10.07 -2.89
CA LYS A 150 -2.62 -8.61 -2.75
C LYS A 150 -1.38 -8.13 -1.99
N VAL A 151 -1.07 -8.74 -0.85
CA VAL A 151 0.11 -8.37 -0.05
C VAL A 151 1.40 -8.80 -0.76
N ALA A 152 1.41 -9.94 -1.45
CA ALA A 152 2.57 -10.41 -2.20
C ALA A 152 2.92 -9.47 -3.36
N PHE A 153 1.91 -8.95 -4.05
CA PHE A 153 2.10 -7.93 -5.07
C PHE A 153 2.64 -6.61 -4.50
N ALA A 154 2.09 -6.13 -3.39
CA ALA A 154 2.61 -4.96 -2.70
C ALA A 154 4.09 -5.15 -2.28
N TRP A 155 4.42 -6.32 -1.75
CA TRP A 155 5.80 -6.68 -1.39
C TRP A 155 6.73 -6.65 -2.60
N CYS A 156 6.33 -7.28 -3.72
CA CYS A 156 7.13 -7.29 -4.94
C CYS A 156 7.36 -5.87 -5.49
N HIS A 157 6.32 -5.04 -5.51
CA HIS A 157 6.39 -3.67 -5.98
C HIS A 157 7.38 -2.84 -5.16
N ILE A 158 7.21 -2.82 -3.83
CA ILE A 158 8.05 -2.03 -2.91
C ILE A 158 9.49 -2.54 -2.91
N SER A 159 9.68 -3.87 -2.86
CA SER A 159 11.02 -4.46 -2.81
C SER A 159 11.83 -4.19 -4.08
N ILE A 160 11.20 -4.17 -5.26
CA ILE A 160 11.91 -3.84 -6.50
C ILE A 160 12.43 -2.40 -6.44
N HIS A 161 11.60 -1.43 -6.03
CA HIS A 161 12.07 -0.05 -5.84
C HIS A 161 13.23 0.03 -4.85
N ASP A 162 13.08 -0.58 -3.67
CA ASP A 162 14.10 -0.52 -2.62
C ASP A 162 15.46 -1.08 -3.06
N TYR A 163 15.46 -2.17 -3.85
CA TYR A 163 16.69 -2.73 -4.42
C TYR A 163 17.25 -1.87 -5.55
N LEU A 164 16.42 -1.42 -6.49
CA LEU A 164 16.87 -0.61 -7.62
C LEU A 164 17.42 0.75 -7.20
N PHE A 165 16.84 1.39 -6.18
CA PHE A 165 17.30 2.69 -5.68
C PHE A 165 18.69 2.61 -5.03
N LYS A 166 19.16 1.40 -4.69
CA LYS A 166 20.52 1.11 -4.20
C LYS A 166 21.44 0.51 -5.26
N GLY A 167 20.97 0.37 -6.50
CA GLY A 167 21.72 -0.26 -7.57
C GLY A 167 21.80 -1.79 -7.48
N ASP A 168 21.03 -2.45 -6.60
CA ASP A 168 21.01 -3.92 -6.47
C ASP A 168 20.07 -4.55 -7.51
N ILE A 169 20.52 -4.55 -8.77
CA ILE A 169 19.79 -5.13 -9.89
C ILE A 169 19.61 -6.65 -9.71
N ALA A 170 20.54 -7.33 -9.04
CA ALA A 170 20.50 -8.79 -8.85
C ALA A 170 19.33 -9.21 -7.94
N SER A 171 19.15 -8.50 -6.82
CA SER A 171 18.02 -8.72 -5.92
C SER A 171 16.69 -8.32 -6.58
N ALA A 172 16.66 -7.20 -7.31
CA ALA A 172 15.48 -6.80 -8.09
C ALA A 172 15.06 -7.86 -9.11
N LYS A 173 16.01 -8.47 -9.84
CA LYS A 173 15.76 -9.61 -10.75
C LYS A 173 15.22 -10.84 -10.01
N THR A 174 15.67 -11.08 -8.78
CA THR A 174 15.15 -12.18 -7.95
C THR A 174 13.70 -11.93 -7.53
N VAL A 175 13.37 -10.70 -7.11
CA VAL A 175 11.98 -10.31 -6.82
C VAL A 175 11.10 -10.40 -8.07
N MET A 176 11.60 -9.95 -9.23
CA MET A 176 10.87 -10.05 -10.50
C MET A 176 10.56 -11.50 -10.88
N ARG A 177 11.48 -12.44 -10.65
CA ARG A 177 11.20 -13.88 -10.85
C ARG A 177 10.06 -14.38 -9.96
N ARG A 178 10.02 -13.95 -8.69
CA ARG A 178 8.94 -14.29 -7.76
C ARG A 178 7.61 -13.69 -8.23
N TRP A 179 7.59 -12.42 -8.62
CA TRP A 179 6.38 -11.75 -9.11
C TRP A 179 5.85 -12.41 -10.40
N ASN A 180 6.72 -12.88 -11.28
CA ASN A 180 6.31 -13.61 -12.48
C ASN A 180 5.69 -14.99 -12.19
N ALA A 181 6.04 -15.61 -11.06
CA ALA A 181 5.47 -16.89 -10.63
C ALA A 181 4.11 -16.75 -9.92
N LEU A 182 3.73 -15.54 -9.50
CA LEU A 182 2.43 -15.28 -8.88
C LEU A 182 1.31 -15.24 -9.95
N PRO A 183 0.14 -15.85 -9.66
CA PRO A 183 -1.03 -15.75 -10.52
C PRO A 183 -1.53 -14.30 -10.55
N LEU A 184 -1.84 -13.80 -11.74
CA LEU A 184 -2.41 -12.46 -11.92
C LEU A 184 -3.89 -12.47 -11.58
N THR A 185 -4.34 -11.46 -10.85
CA THR A 185 -5.74 -11.31 -10.44
C THR A 185 -6.42 -10.09 -11.06
N ALA A 186 -5.67 -9.07 -11.49
CA ALA A 186 -6.22 -7.85 -12.07
C ALA A 186 -5.42 -7.31 -13.28
N ARG A 187 -6.08 -6.54 -14.15
CA ARG A 187 -5.47 -5.98 -15.38
C ARG A 187 -4.38 -4.93 -15.07
N ASN A 188 -4.58 -4.10 -14.05
CA ASN A 188 -3.58 -3.12 -13.60
C ASN A 188 -2.29 -3.81 -13.09
N GLU A 189 -2.38 -4.98 -12.47
CA GLU A 189 -1.23 -5.79 -12.05
C GLU A 189 -0.43 -6.26 -13.27
N VAL A 190 -1.09 -6.64 -14.37
CA VAL A 190 -0.43 -7.02 -15.63
C VAL A 190 0.44 -5.88 -16.15
N TRP A 191 -0.13 -4.67 -16.20
CA TRP A 191 0.56 -3.49 -16.73
C TRP A 191 1.72 -3.09 -15.84
N THR A 192 1.49 -3.02 -14.53
CA THR A 192 2.53 -2.69 -13.55
C THR A 192 3.67 -3.70 -13.60
N ARG A 193 3.36 -5.00 -13.59
CA ARG A 193 4.36 -6.07 -13.68
C ARG A 193 5.16 -6.01 -14.98
N THR A 194 4.49 -5.71 -16.09
CA THR A 194 5.15 -5.59 -17.41
C THR A 194 6.14 -4.42 -17.42
N TYR A 195 5.75 -3.27 -16.85
CA TYR A 195 6.62 -2.12 -16.70
C TYR A 195 7.88 -2.47 -15.90
N PHE A 196 7.74 -3.07 -14.72
CA PHE A 196 8.89 -3.46 -13.90
C PHE A 196 9.76 -4.52 -14.57
N LYS A 197 9.16 -5.47 -15.30
CA LYS A 197 9.90 -6.46 -16.07
C LYS A 197 10.78 -5.79 -17.13
N GLN A 198 10.26 -4.80 -17.84
CA GLN A 198 11.00 -4.06 -18.86
C GLN A 198 12.09 -3.17 -18.24
N LEU A 199 11.76 -2.43 -17.18
CA LEU A 199 12.72 -1.61 -16.43
C LEU A 199 13.91 -2.43 -15.91
N VAL A 200 13.65 -3.52 -15.19
CA VAL A 200 14.68 -4.38 -14.59
C VAL A 200 15.53 -5.08 -15.65
N ALA A 201 14.95 -5.40 -16.81
CA ALA A 201 15.68 -6.02 -17.93
C ALA A 201 16.58 -5.03 -18.68
N ALA A 202 16.18 -3.77 -18.77
CA ALA A 202 16.88 -2.72 -19.51
C ALA A 202 18.02 -2.06 -18.72
N LEU A 203 17.98 -2.11 -17.38
CA LEU A 203 19.07 -1.60 -16.53
C LEU A 203 20.38 -2.39 -16.76
N PRO A 204 21.56 -1.72 -16.69
CA PRO A 204 21.78 -0.35 -16.21
C PRO A 204 21.99 0.71 -17.32
N ASP A 205 21.44 0.56 -18.53
CA ASP A 205 21.63 1.56 -19.59
C ASP A 205 20.43 2.52 -19.70
N GLN A 206 20.66 3.83 -19.56
CA GLN A 206 19.59 4.85 -19.59
C GLN A 206 18.79 4.84 -20.89
N GLU A 207 19.45 4.77 -22.04
CA GLU A 207 18.78 4.80 -23.35
C GLU A 207 17.89 3.57 -23.53
N THR A 208 18.42 2.39 -23.17
CA THR A 208 17.68 1.13 -23.21
C THR A 208 16.48 1.17 -22.25
N VAL A 209 16.65 1.74 -21.05
CA VAL A 209 15.56 1.90 -20.07
C VAL A 209 14.45 2.81 -20.60
N TYR A 210 14.80 3.93 -21.21
CA TYR A 210 13.82 4.84 -21.81
C TYR A 210 13.08 4.18 -22.98
N ALA A 211 13.83 3.61 -23.94
CA ALA A 211 13.26 2.88 -25.07
C ALA A 211 12.32 1.75 -24.63
N ALA A 212 12.66 1.07 -23.53
CA ALA A 212 11.83 0.00 -22.99
C ALA A 212 10.56 0.50 -22.29
N THR A 213 10.58 1.68 -21.66
CA THR A 213 9.50 2.09 -20.73
C THR A 213 8.65 3.27 -21.19
N ASP A 214 9.11 4.10 -22.13
CA ASP A 214 8.43 5.34 -22.53
C ASP A 214 7.01 5.09 -23.06
N GLN A 215 6.84 4.10 -23.94
CA GLN A 215 5.52 3.80 -24.51
C GLN A 215 4.50 3.42 -23.40
N MET A 216 4.95 2.69 -22.38
CA MET A 216 4.09 2.32 -21.26
C MET A 216 3.72 3.53 -20.41
N LEU A 217 4.68 4.43 -20.14
CA LEU A 217 4.45 5.64 -19.36
C LEU A 217 3.49 6.61 -20.08
N SER A 218 3.64 6.76 -21.40
CA SER A 218 2.70 7.53 -22.23
C SER A 218 1.29 6.93 -22.19
N GLY A 219 1.17 5.60 -22.27
CA GLY A 219 -0.11 4.91 -22.13
C GLY A 219 -0.74 5.09 -20.74
N TRP A 220 0.06 5.00 -19.68
CA TRP A 220 -0.40 5.21 -18.31
C TRP A 220 -0.90 6.63 -18.08
N ARG A 221 -0.22 7.64 -18.63
CA ARG A 221 -0.62 9.04 -18.45
C ARG A 221 -2.03 9.35 -18.96
N LEU A 222 -2.46 8.69 -20.03
CA LEU A 222 -3.83 8.81 -20.55
C LEU A 222 -4.89 8.26 -19.58
N LEU A 223 -4.49 7.38 -18.67
CA LEU A 223 -5.36 6.74 -17.69
C LEU A 223 -5.27 7.42 -16.32
N ASP A 224 -4.04 7.68 -15.87
CA ASP A 224 -3.71 8.25 -14.57
C ASP A 224 -2.37 9.01 -14.66
N GLY A 225 -2.46 10.34 -14.79
CA GLY A 225 -1.29 11.20 -14.92
C GLY A 225 -0.41 11.24 -13.68
N ALA A 226 -1.01 11.16 -12.48
CA ALA A 226 -0.26 11.20 -11.23
C ALA A 226 0.55 9.91 -11.02
N TYR A 227 -0.05 8.76 -11.35
CA TYR A 227 0.66 7.49 -11.31
C TYR A 227 1.78 7.41 -12.35
N ALA A 228 1.55 7.94 -13.56
CA ALA A 228 2.59 8.03 -14.59
C ALA A 228 3.79 8.88 -14.13
N ASP A 229 3.53 10.04 -13.50
CA ASP A 229 4.59 10.89 -12.93
C ASP A 229 5.38 10.15 -11.83
N ALA A 230 4.70 9.41 -10.96
CA ALA A 230 5.36 8.57 -9.95
C ALA A 230 6.25 7.50 -10.60
N LEU A 231 5.81 6.86 -11.68
CA LEU A 231 6.64 5.88 -12.41
C LEU A 231 7.83 6.53 -13.13
N VAL A 232 7.69 7.74 -13.66
CA VAL A 232 8.81 8.51 -14.24
C VAL A 232 9.86 8.81 -13.17
N ASP A 233 9.42 9.26 -12.00
CA ASP A 233 10.33 9.54 -10.88
C ASP A 233 11.01 8.27 -10.33
N ASN A 234 10.26 7.17 -10.20
CA ASN A 234 10.80 5.88 -9.81
C ASN A 234 11.84 5.35 -10.81
N ARG A 235 11.61 5.52 -12.13
CA ARG A 235 12.58 5.19 -13.17
C ARG A 235 13.87 5.98 -13.01
N ARG A 236 13.76 7.29 -12.79
CA ARG A 236 14.91 8.18 -12.55
C ARG A 236 15.68 7.75 -11.30
N HIS A 237 14.98 7.44 -10.21
CA HIS A 237 15.61 6.92 -8.99
C HIS A 237 16.33 5.59 -9.22
N ALA A 238 15.74 4.66 -9.98
CA ALA A 238 16.39 3.40 -10.34
C ALA A 238 17.67 3.62 -11.17
N LEU A 239 17.62 4.51 -12.18
CA LEU A 239 18.80 4.89 -12.97
C LEU A 239 19.87 5.56 -12.11
N THR A 240 19.47 6.44 -11.19
CA THR A 240 20.38 7.12 -10.26
C THR A 240 21.07 6.12 -9.33
N GLY A 241 20.30 5.21 -8.72
CA GLY A 241 20.82 4.16 -7.84
C GLY A 241 21.78 3.21 -8.55
N CYS A 242 21.58 2.98 -9.85
CA CYS A 242 22.48 2.17 -10.69
C CYS A 242 23.66 2.97 -11.29
N HIS A 243 23.85 4.24 -10.91
CA HIS A 243 24.85 5.15 -11.50
C HIS A 243 24.74 5.27 -13.04
N ALA A 244 23.52 5.14 -13.56
CA ALA A 244 23.20 5.11 -14.98
C ALA A 244 22.55 6.41 -15.48
N HIS A 245 22.10 7.28 -14.58
CA HIS A 245 21.45 8.55 -14.94
C HIS A 245 22.49 9.60 -15.39
N LYS A 246 22.49 9.89 -16.69
CA LYS A 246 23.42 10.76 -17.42
C LYS A 246 22.86 12.17 -17.63
N TYR A 247 21.56 12.29 -17.89
CA TYR A 247 20.91 13.57 -18.18
C TYR A 247 19.43 13.53 -17.80
N TRP A 248 18.88 14.72 -17.57
CA TRP A 248 17.47 14.95 -17.25
C TRP A 248 16.64 15.13 -18.52
N THR A 249 15.56 14.38 -18.62
CA THR A 249 14.55 14.52 -19.68
C THR A 249 13.48 15.55 -19.30
N GLU A 250 12.76 16.06 -20.30
CA GLU A 250 11.62 16.95 -20.07
C GLU A 250 10.51 16.26 -19.26
N ALA A 251 10.28 14.97 -19.52
CA ALA A 251 9.34 14.15 -18.77
C ALA A 251 9.69 14.09 -17.27
N GLU A 252 10.97 13.90 -16.93
CA GLU A 252 11.45 13.86 -15.54
C GLU A 252 11.35 15.24 -14.86
N LEU A 253 11.72 16.31 -15.57
CA LEU A 253 11.59 17.68 -15.08
C LEU A 253 10.12 18.03 -14.81
N GLY A 254 9.22 17.65 -15.72
CA GLY A 254 7.78 17.88 -15.57
C GLY A 254 7.14 17.05 -14.46
N ALA A 255 7.53 15.77 -14.32
CA ALA A 255 7.08 14.92 -13.21
C ALA A 255 7.51 15.52 -11.86
N THR A 256 8.76 16.01 -11.76
CA THR A 256 9.28 16.68 -10.56
C THR A 256 8.51 17.98 -10.27
N ALA A 257 8.23 18.79 -11.30
CA ALA A 257 7.46 20.02 -11.15
C ALA A 257 6.02 19.74 -10.66
N ARG A 258 5.35 18.73 -11.20
CA ARG A 258 4.00 18.34 -10.80
C ARG A 258 3.95 17.72 -9.40
N LEU A 259 4.97 16.94 -9.02
CA LEU A 259 5.12 16.45 -7.64
C LEU A 259 5.02 17.61 -6.62
N LEU A 260 5.74 18.71 -6.86
CA LEU A 260 5.70 19.88 -5.98
C LEU A 260 4.30 20.51 -5.88
N THR A 261 3.45 20.35 -6.90
CA THR A 261 2.07 20.86 -6.88
C THR A 261 1.09 19.94 -6.14
N HIS A 262 1.46 18.67 -5.95
CA HIS A 262 0.63 17.68 -5.28
C HIS A 262 0.98 17.47 -3.81
N LEU A 263 2.10 18.02 -3.34
CA LEU A 263 2.47 17.95 -1.93
C LEU A 263 1.45 18.68 -1.04
N PRO A 264 1.07 18.09 0.11
CA PRO A 264 0.24 18.77 1.10
C PRO A 264 0.86 20.10 1.51
N GLN A 265 0.02 21.12 1.77
CA GLN A 265 0.51 22.44 2.15
C GLN A 265 1.39 22.42 3.40
N THR A 266 1.08 21.54 4.36
CA THR A 266 1.90 21.31 5.56
C THR A 266 3.30 20.79 5.21
N ALA A 267 3.40 19.85 4.28
CA ALA A 267 4.68 19.35 3.79
C ALA A 267 5.48 20.44 3.06
N LEU A 268 4.83 21.27 2.24
CA LEU A 268 5.47 22.40 1.56
C LEU A 268 5.99 23.47 2.54
N GLN A 269 5.29 23.70 3.66
CA GLN A 269 5.69 24.67 4.68
C GLN A 269 6.92 24.20 5.48
N GLU A 270 7.02 22.90 5.73
CA GLU A 270 8.15 22.30 6.46
C GLU A 270 9.34 21.99 5.54
N MET A 271 9.10 21.81 4.23
CA MET A 271 10.13 21.48 3.26
C MET A 271 10.79 22.73 2.68
N ASN A 272 12.10 22.86 2.87
CA ASN A 272 12.89 23.78 2.07
C ASN A 272 13.01 23.23 0.63
N ILE A 273 12.15 23.71 -0.28
CA ILE A 273 12.08 23.26 -1.68
C ILE A 273 13.45 23.35 -2.37
N SER A 274 14.19 24.44 -2.16
CA SER A 274 15.52 24.60 -2.76
C SER A 274 16.49 23.52 -2.27
N ALA A 275 16.53 23.29 -0.95
CA ALA A 275 17.36 22.24 -0.36
C ALA A 275 16.91 20.82 -0.77
N TYR A 276 15.62 20.61 -0.99
CA TYR A 276 15.07 19.35 -1.50
C TYR A 276 15.55 19.08 -2.94
N LEU A 277 15.38 20.05 -3.84
CA LEU A 277 15.81 19.92 -5.25
C LEU A 277 17.33 19.75 -5.37
N GLN A 278 18.12 20.39 -4.49
CA GLN A 278 19.58 20.22 -4.45
C GLN A 278 20.03 18.80 -4.09
N ARG A 279 19.17 17.99 -3.45
CA ARG A 279 19.47 16.57 -3.18
C ARG A 279 19.33 15.69 -4.41
N MET A 280 18.69 16.18 -5.48
CA MET A 280 18.51 15.43 -6.73
C MET A 280 19.77 15.56 -7.61
N PRO A 281 20.50 14.45 -7.85
CA PRO A 281 21.77 14.51 -8.59
C PRO A 281 21.59 15.12 -10.00
N GLY A 282 22.42 16.11 -10.32
CA GLY A 282 22.44 16.76 -11.63
C GLY A 282 21.29 17.73 -11.92
N LEU A 283 20.25 17.82 -11.08
CA LEU A 283 19.07 18.64 -11.36
C LEU A 283 19.41 20.14 -11.44
N THR A 284 20.11 20.66 -10.44
CA THR A 284 20.47 22.08 -10.39
C THR A 284 21.33 22.49 -11.59
N ALA A 285 22.27 21.63 -11.99
CA ALA A 285 23.11 21.88 -13.16
C ALA A 285 22.26 21.89 -14.46
N GLU A 286 21.28 20.99 -14.58
CA GLU A 286 20.38 20.98 -15.73
C GLU A 286 19.50 22.24 -15.79
N LEU A 287 18.90 22.64 -14.67
CA LEU A 287 18.07 23.85 -14.60
C LEU A 287 18.87 25.10 -14.95
N GLN A 288 20.11 25.21 -14.45
CA GLN A 288 21.04 26.28 -14.80
C GLN A 288 21.41 26.26 -16.29
N ARG A 289 21.69 25.07 -16.85
CA ARG A 289 22.01 24.91 -18.28
C ARG A 289 20.86 25.37 -19.17
N ARG A 290 19.61 25.13 -18.75
CA ARG A 290 18.40 25.56 -19.49
C ARG A 290 17.99 27.00 -19.18
N GLY A 291 18.49 27.61 -18.11
CA GLY A 291 18.10 28.95 -17.67
C GLY A 291 16.63 29.03 -17.23
N MET A 292 16.08 27.94 -16.69
CA MET A 292 14.67 27.82 -16.32
C MET A 292 14.51 27.28 -14.90
N GLU A 293 13.53 27.81 -14.18
CA GLU A 293 13.09 27.28 -12.89
C GLU A 293 12.29 25.98 -13.06
N ILE A 294 12.28 25.11 -12.05
CA ILE A 294 11.60 23.80 -12.14
C ILE A 294 10.12 23.92 -12.52
N MET A 295 9.44 24.95 -12.01
CA MET A 295 8.01 25.15 -12.27
C MET A 295 7.69 25.50 -13.73
N ALA A 296 8.67 25.93 -14.52
CA ALA A 296 8.48 26.15 -15.95
C ALA A 296 8.24 24.85 -16.72
N PHE A 297 8.58 23.69 -16.13
CA PHE A 297 8.37 22.38 -16.71
C PHE A 297 7.04 21.73 -16.28
N LYS A 298 6.20 22.40 -15.48
CA LYS A 298 4.93 21.81 -14.98
C LYS A 298 4.06 21.24 -16.10
N ASP A 299 3.99 21.94 -17.22
CA ASP A 299 3.19 21.57 -18.39
C ASP A 299 3.99 20.74 -19.40
N TYR A 300 5.27 20.46 -19.12
CA TYR A 300 6.10 19.60 -19.93
C TYR A 300 5.74 18.16 -19.61
N TYR A 301 5.05 17.56 -20.56
CA TYR A 301 4.93 16.13 -20.75
C TYR A 301 4.17 15.85 -22.05
#